data_AF-A0A3C0GIQ3-F1
#
_entry.id   AF-A0A3C0GIQ3-F1
#
_cell.length_a   1.000
_cell.length_b   1.000
_cell.length_c   1.000
_cell.angle_alpha   90.00
_cell.angle_beta   90.00
_cell.angle_gamma   90.00
#
_symmetry.space_group_name_H-M   'P 1'
#
loop_
_entity.id
_entity.type
_entity.pdbx_description
1 polymer ?
#
loop_
_entity_poly.entity_id
_entity_poly.type
_entity_poly.pdbx_seq_one_letter_code
_entity_poly.pdbx_strand_id
1 'polypeptide(L)'
;LGGVPASRIEIFPCNGTKHYTWQNTSFNIIHDADMLECIGQQDYNYLIQALLSYQLSISLTNDLPHTGTFFHYRGSMLNWCPIGRQAGDAERKSWVEKDLANGIRSYYLSQIEELISSRDMKVSVALG
;
A
#
# COMPACT_ATOMS: atom_id res chain seq x y z
N LEU A 1 -29.19 32.80 3.68
CA LEU A 1 -28.19 31.91 3.05
C LEU A 1 -27.16 31.52 4.10
N GLY A 2 -27.29 30.32 4.66
CA GLY A 2 -26.30 29.77 5.58
C GLY A 2 -25.26 29.01 4.78
N GLY A 3 -23.99 29.39 4.91
CA GLY A 3 -22.86 28.69 4.31
C GLY A 3 -21.73 28.58 5.31
N VAL A 4 -20.96 27.50 5.25
CA VAL A 4 -19.72 27.36 6.01
C VAL A 4 -18.61 28.07 5.23
N PRO A 5 -17.90 29.04 5.83
CA PRO A 5 -16.73 29.66 5.18
C PRO A 5 -15.69 28.59 4.82
N ALA A 6 -15.12 28.66 3.62
CA ALA A 6 -14.09 27.70 3.18
C ALA A 6 -12.87 27.65 4.12
N SER A 7 -12.57 28.76 4.81
CA SER A 7 -11.54 28.83 5.85
C SER A 7 -11.80 27.98 7.09
N ARG A 8 -13.01 27.43 7.25
CA ARG A 8 -13.40 26.52 8.35
C ARG A 8 -13.58 25.08 7.88
N ILE A 9 -13.13 24.76 6.67
CA ILE A 9 -13.17 23.42 6.10
C ILE A 9 -11.74 22.89 6.10
N GLU A 10 -11.56 21.71 6.67
CA GLU A 10 -10.32 20.93 6.62
C GLU A 10 -10.59 19.63 5.87
N ILE A 11 -9.68 19.23 4.98
CA ILE A 11 -9.86 18.03 4.15
C ILE A 11 -8.73 17.05 4.45
N PHE A 12 -9.09 15.81 4.78
CA PHE A 12 -8.17 14.74 5.19
C PHE A 12 -8.25 13.53 4.24
N PRO A 13 -7.73 13.62 2.99
CA PRO A 13 -7.73 12.48 2.07
C PRO A 13 -6.65 11.44 2.45
N CYS A 14 -6.65 10.30 1.76
CA CYS A 14 -5.66 9.23 1.93
C CYS A 14 -5.59 8.71 3.39
N ASN A 15 -6.75 8.42 4.00
CA ASN A 15 -6.86 8.00 5.40
C ASN A 15 -6.22 8.99 6.40
N GLY A 16 -6.26 10.29 6.11
CA GLY A 16 -5.70 11.33 6.96
C GLY A 16 -4.19 11.54 6.84
N THR A 17 -3.51 10.80 5.96
CA THR A 17 -2.07 11.02 5.68
C THR A 17 -1.79 12.32 4.93
N LYS A 18 -2.83 12.95 4.38
CA LYS A 18 -2.77 14.29 3.81
C LYS A 18 -3.73 15.21 4.55
N HIS A 19 -3.33 16.46 4.72
CA HIS A 19 -4.18 17.51 5.29
C HIS A 19 -4.16 18.74 4.39
N TYR A 20 -5.33 19.18 3.94
CA TYR A 20 -5.50 20.39 3.15
C TYR A 20 -6.29 21.46 3.91
N THR A 21 -5.83 22.69 3.84
CA THR A 21 -6.49 23.87 4.40
C THR A 21 -6.68 24.97 3.35
N TRP A 22 -7.72 25.78 3.51
CA TRP A 22 -7.98 26.90 2.61
C TRP A 22 -6.97 28.04 2.86
N GLN A 23 -6.17 28.37 1.85
CA GLN A 23 -5.22 29.48 1.88
C GLN A 23 -5.26 30.24 0.55
N ASN A 24 -5.21 31.57 0.62
CA ASN A 24 -5.03 32.50 -0.50
C ASN A 24 -5.99 32.42 -1.71
N THR A 25 -6.91 31.44 -1.77
CA THR A 25 -8.03 31.19 -2.73
C THR A 25 -8.18 29.70 -3.09
N SER A 26 -7.37 28.80 -2.54
CA SER A 26 -7.42 27.36 -2.82
C SER A 26 -7.14 26.51 -1.59
N PHE A 27 -7.48 25.22 -1.65
CA PHE A 27 -7.04 24.24 -0.66
C PHE A 27 -5.60 23.83 -0.95
N ASN A 28 -4.70 24.07 0.01
CA ASN A 28 -3.28 23.76 -0.08
C ASN A 28 -2.91 22.67 0.93
N ILE A 29 -1.99 21.78 0.56
CA ILE A 29 -1.51 20.71 1.43
C ILE A 29 -0.60 21.30 2.51
N ILE A 30 -0.84 20.91 3.76
CA ILE A 30 -0.03 21.33 4.91
C ILE A 30 0.60 20.16 5.66
N HIS A 31 0.16 18.93 5.38
CA HIS A 31 0.80 17.71 5.85
C HIS A 31 0.69 16.62 4.78
N ASP A 32 1.78 15.88 4.56
CA ASP A 32 1.86 14.71 3.70
C ASP A 32 2.80 13.70 4.38
N ALA A 33 2.29 12.53 4.73
CA ALA A 33 3.11 11.49 5.36
C ALA A 33 3.82 10.66 4.29
N ASP A 34 5.10 10.39 4.50
CA ASP A 34 5.91 9.51 3.67
C ASP A 34 6.38 8.29 4.47
N MET A 35 6.19 7.08 3.90
CA MET A 35 6.53 5.82 4.57
C MET A 35 8.03 5.72 4.82
N LEU A 36 8.85 6.06 3.82
CA LEU A 36 10.30 6.01 3.91
C LEU A 36 10.83 6.98 4.98
N GLU A 37 10.26 8.18 5.08
CA GLU A 37 10.59 9.11 6.18
C GLU A 37 10.18 8.56 7.55
N CYS A 38 9.05 7.84 7.63
CA CYS A 38 8.53 7.31 8.89
C CYS A 38 9.34 6.13 9.45
N ILE A 39 9.70 5.15 8.61
CA ILE A 39 10.43 3.95 9.04
C ILE A 39 11.94 4.02 8.79
N GLY A 40 12.39 4.99 7.99
CA GLY A 40 13.80 5.14 7.62
C GLY A 40 14.25 4.17 6.52
N GLN A 41 15.35 4.54 5.85
CA GLN A 41 15.87 3.83 4.68
C GLN A 41 16.27 2.38 4.95
N GLN A 42 16.81 2.10 6.14
CA GLN A 42 17.29 0.75 6.48
C GLN A 42 16.13 -0.24 6.56
N ASP A 43 15.09 0.09 7.31
CA ASP A 43 13.91 -0.78 7.46
C ASP A 43 13.09 -0.83 6.17
N TYR A 44 12.99 0.28 5.43
CA TYR A 44 12.38 0.27 4.10
C TYR A 44 13.09 -0.69 3.14
N ASN A 45 14.43 -0.65 3.09
CA ASN A 45 15.19 -1.57 2.24
C ASN A 45 14.98 -3.02 2.65
N TYR A 46 14.96 -3.30 3.96
CA TYR A 46 14.72 -4.64 4.47
C TYR A 46 13.32 -5.15 4.10
N LEU A 47 12.29 -4.30 4.26
CA LEU A 47 10.93 -4.60 3.84
C LEU A 47 10.86 -4.91 2.35
N ILE A 48 11.44 -4.06 1.48
CA ILE A 48 11.45 -4.28 0.03
C ILE A 48 12.15 -5.59 -0.34
N GLN A 49 13.29 -5.91 0.28
CA GLN A 49 14.00 -7.17 0.03
C GLN A 49 13.13 -8.38 0.38
N ALA A 50 12.48 -8.37 1.54
CA ALA A 50 11.58 -9.46 1.95
C ALA A 50 10.40 -9.61 0.98
N LEU A 51 9.75 -8.50 0.61
CA LEU A 51 8.64 -8.51 -0.33
C LEU A 51 9.06 -9.02 -1.73
N LEU A 52 10.25 -8.67 -2.21
CA LEU A 52 10.79 -9.19 -3.46
C LEU A 52 11.04 -10.71 -3.39
N SER A 53 11.57 -11.20 -2.27
CA SER A 53 11.72 -12.65 -2.04
C SER A 53 10.37 -13.36 -2.03
N TYR A 54 9.37 -12.81 -1.35
CA TYR A 54 8.02 -13.37 -1.33
C TYR A 54 7.36 -13.34 -2.71
N GLN A 55 7.52 -12.25 -3.46
CA GLN A 55 7.05 -12.15 -4.85
C GLN A 55 7.66 -13.26 -5.71
N LEU A 56 8.96 -13.49 -5.59
CA LEU A 56 9.64 -14.56 -6.32
C LEU A 56 9.06 -15.93 -5.93
N SER A 57 8.91 -16.21 -4.63
CA SER A 57 8.33 -17.45 -4.15
C SER A 57 6.91 -17.68 -4.67
N ILE A 58 6.05 -16.65 -4.66
CA ILE A 58 4.69 -16.72 -5.21
C ILE A 58 4.73 -17.05 -6.70
N SER A 59 5.54 -16.32 -7.47
CA SER A 59 5.69 -16.50 -8.92
C SER A 59 6.23 -17.88 -9.32
N LEU A 60 7.13 -18.47 -8.52
CA LEU A 60 7.68 -19.79 -8.82
C LEU A 60 6.75 -20.94 -8.43
N THR A 61 5.91 -20.76 -7.41
CA THR A 61 5.06 -21.83 -6.85
C THR A 61 3.64 -21.83 -7.41
N ASN A 62 3.24 -20.76 -8.09
CA ASN A 62 1.90 -20.62 -8.65
C ASN A 62 1.98 -20.21 -10.11
N ASP A 63 1.29 -20.95 -10.97
CA ASP A 63 0.99 -20.48 -12.33
C ASP A 63 0.02 -19.27 -12.26
N LEU A 64 0.51 -18.08 -12.56
CA LEU A 64 -0.19 -16.81 -12.33
C LEU A 64 -0.21 -15.94 -13.60
N PRO A 65 -1.29 -15.19 -13.83
CA PRO A 65 -1.40 -14.27 -14.97
C PRO A 65 -0.62 -12.97 -14.68
N HIS A 66 0.70 -13.03 -14.73
CA HIS A 66 1.56 -11.89 -14.44
C HIS A 66 1.41 -10.76 -15.46
N THR A 67 1.32 -9.54 -14.95
CA THR A 67 1.36 -8.29 -15.71
C THR A 67 2.46 -7.37 -15.15
N GLY A 68 2.39 -6.06 -15.38
CA GLY A 68 3.34 -5.10 -14.82
C GLY A 68 2.90 -4.44 -13.50
N THR A 69 3.89 -3.81 -12.85
CA THR A 69 3.73 -3.04 -11.59
C THR A 69 3.30 -3.90 -10.40
N PHE A 70 4.20 -4.74 -9.91
CA PHE A 70 4.00 -5.51 -8.66
C PHE A 70 4.01 -4.63 -7.42
N PHE A 71 4.94 -3.67 -7.37
CA PHE A 71 5.09 -2.73 -6.27
C PHE A 71 4.77 -1.31 -6.73
N HIS A 72 3.95 -0.60 -5.98
CA HIS A 72 3.56 0.77 -6.27
C HIS A 72 3.61 1.60 -4.98
N TYR A 73 4.70 2.36 -4.83
CA TYR A 73 4.89 3.31 -3.75
C TYR A 73 4.04 4.56 -3.94
N ARG A 74 3.36 5.02 -2.88
CA ARG A 74 2.41 6.14 -2.91
C ARG A 74 2.59 7.08 -1.71
N GLY A 75 3.83 7.47 -1.42
CA GLY A 75 4.14 8.31 -0.26
C GLY A 75 3.99 7.51 1.04
N SER A 76 2.84 7.59 1.68
CA SER A 76 2.56 6.90 2.95
C SER A 76 2.31 5.39 2.85
N MET A 77 2.19 4.84 1.63
CA MET A 77 1.76 3.46 1.42
C MET A 77 2.51 2.80 0.27
N LEU A 78 2.95 1.56 0.48
CA LEU A 78 3.41 0.66 -0.57
C LEU A 78 2.29 -0.32 -0.91
N ASN A 79 1.76 -0.26 -2.13
CA ASN A 79 0.86 -1.30 -2.62
C ASN A 79 1.65 -2.43 -3.27
N TRP A 80 1.38 -3.66 -2.85
CA TRP A 80 1.95 -4.86 -3.45
C TRP A 80 0.84 -5.73 -4.06
N CYS A 81 0.97 -6.04 -5.35
CA CYS A 81 0.03 -6.87 -6.10
C CYS A 81 0.80 -8.02 -6.78
N PRO A 82 0.62 -9.29 -6.35
CA PRO A 82 1.42 -10.42 -6.85
C PRO A 82 1.32 -10.71 -8.36
N ILE A 83 0.19 -10.35 -8.98
CA ILE A 83 -0.03 -10.48 -10.43
C ILE A 83 0.23 -9.18 -11.21
N GLY A 84 0.64 -8.11 -10.53
CA GLY A 84 0.83 -6.79 -11.12
C GLY A 84 -0.47 -6.00 -11.21
N ARG A 85 -0.38 -4.69 -10.96
CA ARG A 85 -1.56 -3.80 -10.94
C ARG A 85 -2.15 -3.53 -12.32
N GLN A 86 -1.40 -3.81 -13.38
CA GLN A 86 -1.85 -3.66 -14.77
C GLN A 86 -2.80 -4.78 -15.22
N ALA A 87 -3.03 -5.80 -14.39
CA ALA A 87 -4.00 -6.86 -14.63
C ALA A 87 -5.41 -6.33 -14.92
N GLY A 88 -6.03 -6.87 -15.98
CA GLY A 88 -7.42 -6.65 -16.33
C GLY A 88 -8.36 -7.58 -15.56
N ASP A 89 -9.64 -7.56 -15.93
CA ASP A 89 -10.68 -8.26 -15.18
C ASP A 89 -10.51 -9.79 -15.23
N ALA A 90 -10.06 -10.33 -16.37
CA ALA A 90 -9.85 -11.76 -16.53
C ALA A 90 -8.69 -12.27 -15.67
N GLU A 91 -7.54 -11.59 -15.69
CA GLU A 91 -6.39 -11.94 -14.87
C GLU A 91 -6.70 -11.79 -13.38
N ARG A 92 -7.41 -10.72 -13.00
CA ARG A 92 -7.85 -10.49 -11.62
C ARG A 92 -8.79 -11.57 -11.13
N LYS A 93 -9.76 -11.99 -11.95
CA LYS A 93 -10.69 -13.06 -11.59
C LYS A 93 -9.94 -14.37 -11.34
N SER A 94 -9.06 -14.77 -12.25
CA SER A 94 -8.24 -15.97 -12.09
C SER A 94 -7.37 -15.90 -10.84
N TRP A 95 -6.77 -14.74 -10.54
CA TRP A 95 -6.01 -14.52 -9.32
C TRP A 95 -6.84 -14.65 -8.05
N VAL A 96 -8.03 -14.04 -8.01
CA VAL A 96 -8.91 -14.11 -6.83
C VAL A 96 -9.31 -15.56 -6.54
N GLU A 97 -9.67 -16.33 -7.56
CA GLU A 97 -10.01 -17.75 -7.41
C GLU A 97 -8.83 -18.55 -6.85
N LYS A 98 -7.61 -18.30 -7.36
CA LYS A 98 -6.41 -19.01 -6.93
C LYS A 98 -5.96 -18.62 -5.52
N ASP A 99 -5.99 -17.33 -5.21
CA ASP A 99 -5.67 -16.80 -3.89
C ASP A 99 -6.65 -17.31 -2.83
N LEU A 100 -7.94 -17.38 -3.15
CA LEU A 100 -8.97 -17.93 -2.25
C LEU A 100 -8.75 -19.42 -1.99
N ALA A 101 -8.41 -20.19 -3.02
CA ALA A 101 -8.18 -21.63 -2.88
C ALA A 101 -6.92 -21.95 -2.06
N ASN A 102 -5.87 -21.15 -2.20
CA ASN A 102 -4.54 -21.45 -1.66
C ASN A 102 -4.15 -20.57 -0.45
N GLY A 103 -4.93 -19.54 -0.11
CA GLY A 103 -4.65 -18.62 0.99
C GLY A 103 -3.34 -17.83 0.83
N ILE A 104 -2.95 -17.51 -0.41
CA ILE A 104 -1.61 -16.98 -0.73
C ILE A 104 -1.35 -15.65 -0.01
N ARG A 105 -2.22 -14.65 -0.22
CA ARG A 105 -2.05 -13.33 0.39
C ARG A 105 -2.16 -13.39 1.91
N SER A 106 -3.06 -14.21 2.44
CA SER A 106 -3.22 -14.39 3.89
C SER A 106 -1.97 -14.97 4.54
N TYR A 107 -1.32 -15.94 3.89
CA TYR A 107 -0.03 -16.48 4.36
C TYR A 107 1.06 -15.41 4.36
N TYR A 108 1.27 -14.69 3.26
CA TYR A 108 2.33 -13.68 3.21
C TYR A 108 2.03 -12.44 4.05
N LEU A 109 0.74 -12.14 4.32
CA LEU A 109 0.36 -11.10 5.27
C LEU A 109 0.91 -11.40 6.66
N SER A 110 0.72 -12.63 7.17
CA SER A 110 1.22 -12.99 8.51
C SER A 110 2.75 -12.96 8.57
N GLN A 111 3.43 -13.34 7.49
CA GLN A 111 4.89 -13.24 7.40
C GLN A 111 5.37 -11.78 7.44
N ILE A 112 4.64 -10.87 6.79
CA ILE A 112 4.94 -9.43 6.84
C ILE A 112 4.67 -8.86 8.23
N GLU A 113 3.57 -9.24 8.88
CA GLU A 113 3.24 -8.82 10.24
C GLU A 113 4.33 -9.24 11.24
N GLU A 114 4.81 -10.49 11.14
CA GLU A 114 5.92 -10.99 11.95
C GLU A 114 7.22 -10.20 11.68
N LEU A 115 7.54 -9.95 10.41
CA LEU A 115 8.70 -9.18 10.01
C LEU A 115 8.68 -7.75 10.58
N ILE A 116 7.55 -7.05 10.45
CA ILE A 116 7.34 -5.70 10.96
C ILE A 116 7.48 -5.67 12.48
N SER A 117 6.83 -6.63 13.17
CA SER A 117 6.85 -6.73 14.63
C SER A 117 8.25 -7.03 15.17
N SER A 118 9.00 -7.93 14.51
CA SER A 118 10.34 -8.34 14.94
C SER A 118 11.37 -7.19 14.93
N ARG A 119 11.08 -6.12 14.19
CA ARG A 119 11.96 -4.95 14.04
C ARG A 119 11.35 -3.66 14.60
N ASP A 120 10.19 -3.74 15.26
CA ASP A 120 9.44 -2.58 15.76
C ASP A 120 9.21 -1.51 14.67
N MET A 121 8.93 -1.94 13.43
CA MET A 121 8.69 -1.01 12.33
C MET A 121 7.34 -0.32 12.50
N LYS A 122 7.32 1.02 12.42
CA LYS A 122 6.11 1.84 12.58
C LYS A 122 5.23 1.88 11.32
N VAL A 123 4.87 0.70 10.83
CA VAL A 123 3.96 0.52 9.68
C VAL A 123 2.91 -0.53 9.99
N SER A 124 1.73 -0.36 9.42
CA SER A 124 0.67 -1.37 9.42
C SER A 124 0.54 -2.02 8.05
N VAL A 125 0.18 -3.29 8.02
CA VAL A 125 -0.14 -4.02 6.78
C VAL A 125 -1.60 -4.45 6.79
N ALA A 126 -2.24 -4.47 5.62
CA ALA A 126 -3.61 -4.93 5.46
C ALA A 126 -3.82 -5.49 4.04
N LEU A 127 -4.81 -6.37 3.91
CA LEU A 127 -5.29 -6.81 2.60
C LEU A 127 -6.22 -5.75 1.99
N GLY A 128 -6.05 -5.52 0.68
CA GLY A 128 -6.92 -4.67 -0.13
C GLY A 128 -7.67 -5.44 -1.22
#